data_AF-A0A1G0MVX4-F1
#
_entry.id   AF-A0A1G0MVX4-F1
#
_cell.length_a   1.000
_cell.length_b   1.000
_cell.length_c   1.000
_cell.angle_alpha   90.00
_cell.angle_beta   90.00
_cell.angle_gamma   90.00
#
_symmetry.space_group_name_H-M   'P 1'
#
loop_
_entity.id
_entity.type
_entity.pdbx_description
1 polymer ?
#
loop_
_entity_poly.entity_id
_entity_poly.type
_entity_poly.pdbx_seq_one_letter_code
_entity_poly.pdbx_strand_id
1 'polypeptide(L)' 'MATARKIAQNSTKKRRGKSGKPVMSTVITVRVSDSEKERIDEIMSNLDIKRYSDVMRMALHMVRPDIGYRMHLREMT' A
#
# COMPACT_ATOMS: atom_id res chain seq x y z
N MET A 1 -33.02 46.79 26.39
CA MET A 1 -33.26 45.61 25.52
C MET A 1 -31.93 45.01 25.14
N ALA A 2 -31.58 43.84 25.68
CA ALA A 2 -30.36 43.13 25.32
C ALA A 2 -30.67 42.09 24.24
N THR A 3 -30.04 42.20 23.07
CA THR A 3 -30.20 41.22 21.98
C THR A 3 -29.05 40.21 22.03
N ALA A 4 -29.34 38.97 22.40
CA ALA A 4 -28.41 37.85 22.31
C ALA A 4 -28.11 37.51 20.84
N ARG A 5 -26.84 37.56 20.43
CA ARG A 5 -26.40 37.05 19.11
C ARG A 5 -26.09 35.56 19.23
N LYS A 6 -26.93 34.72 18.63
CA LYS A 6 -26.74 33.28 18.47
C LYS A 6 -25.63 33.04 17.44
N ILE A 7 -24.45 32.60 17.89
CA ILE A 7 -23.38 32.13 17.00
C ILE A 7 -23.83 30.77 16.44
N ALA A 8 -24.38 30.79 15.22
CA ALA A 8 -24.73 29.58 14.51
C ALA A 8 -23.45 28.88 14.05
N GLN A 9 -23.25 27.68 14.59
CA GLN A 9 -22.23 26.72 14.18
C GLN A 9 -22.43 26.34 12.70
N ASN A 10 -21.78 27.05 11.78
CA ASN A 10 -21.69 26.61 10.40
C ASN A 10 -20.59 25.55 10.31
N SER A 11 -21.05 24.30 10.47
CA SER A 11 -20.50 23.05 9.96
C SER A 11 -19.27 23.20 9.04
N THR A 12 -18.10 23.33 9.68
CA THR A 12 -16.84 22.99 9.01
C THR A 12 -16.96 21.53 8.61
N LYS A 13 -17.12 21.31 7.30
CA LYS A 13 -17.10 20.02 6.62
C LYS A 13 -15.78 19.35 7.01
N LYS A 14 -15.78 18.60 8.11
CA LYS A 14 -14.69 17.71 8.50
C LYS A 14 -14.62 16.65 7.42
N ARG A 15 -13.88 16.96 6.34
CA ARG A 15 -13.27 15.93 5.50
C ARG A 15 -12.56 15.05 6.51
N ARG A 16 -13.11 13.85 6.74
CA ARG A 16 -12.42 12.80 7.49
C ARG A 16 -11.10 12.65 6.75
N GLY A 17 -10.05 13.27 7.27
CA GLY A 17 -8.70 13.00 6.80
C GLY A 17 -8.61 11.49 6.90
N LYS A 18 -8.43 10.81 5.76
CA LYS A 18 -7.98 9.42 5.79
C LYS A 18 -6.76 9.48 6.69
N SER A 19 -6.89 9.00 7.92
CA SER A 19 -5.74 8.68 8.75
C SER A 19 -5.07 7.55 8.00
N GLY A 20 -4.26 7.93 7.01
CA GLY A 20 -3.34 7.02 6.36
C GLY A 20 -2.48 6.53 7.48
N LYS A 21 -2.76 5.32 7.96
CA LYS A 21 -1.88 4.62 8.88
C LYS A 21 -0.48 4.77 8.28
N PRO A 22 0.52 5.21 9.05
CA PRO A 22 1.85 5.42 8.50
C PRO A 22 2.28 4.13 7.80
N VAL A 23 2.50 4.22 6.49
CA VAL A 23 3.01 3.10 5.70
C VAL A 23 4.47 2.99 6.10
N MET A 24 4.75 2.21 7.14
CA MET A 24 6.12 1.91 7.56
C MET A 24 6.73 1.03 6.49
N SER A 25 7.60 1.61 5.65
CA SER A 25 8.37 0.86 4.68
C SER A 25 9.54 0.20 5.40
N THR A 26 9.47 -1.11 5.57
CA THR A 26 10.59 -1.92 6.08
C THR A 26 11.40 -2.45 4.90
N VAL A 27 12.73 -2.33 4.97
CA VAL A 27 13.66 -2.94 4.02
C VAL A 27 14.18 -4.23 4.62
N ILE A 28 14.13 -5.31 3.84
CA ILE A 28 14.59 -6.64 4.25
C ILE A 28 15.58 -7.12 3.21
N THR A 29 16.75 -7.57 3.67
CA THR A 29 17.76 -8.24 2.85
C THR A 29 17.60 -9.74 2.99
N VAL A 30 17.55 -10.47 1.87
CA VAL A 30 17.39 -11.92 1.85
C VAL A 30 18.52 -12.53 1.05
N ARG A 31 19.00 -13.70 1.47
CA ARG A 31 19.94 -14.51 0.69
C ARG A 31 19.13 -15.55 -0.07
N VAL A 32 19.37 -15.65 -1.36
CA VAL A 32 18.76 -16.63 -2.26
C VAL A 32 19.87 -17.36 -2.99
N SER A 33 19.62 -18.62 -3.34
CA SER A 33 20.51 -19.38 -4.20
C SER A 33 20.47 -18.88 -5.64
N ASP A 34 21.50 -19.23 -6.42
CA ASP A 34 21.59 -18.81 -7.83
C ASP A 34 20.43 -19.39 -8.67
N SER A 35 20.02 -20.63 -8.41
CA SER A 35 18.89 -21.26 -9.11
C SER A 35 17.54 -20.61 -8.77
N GLU A 36 17.35 -20.18 -7.52
CA GLU A 36 16.17 -19.40 -7.14
C GLU A 36 16.17 -18.03 -7.81
N LYS A 37 17.34 -17.38 -7.91
CA LYS A 37 17.48 -16.10 -8.59
C LYS A 37 17.10 -16.22 -10.07
N GLU A 38 17.62 -17.22 -10.78
CA GLU A 38 17.29 -17.46 -12.19
C GLU A 38 15.78 -17.62 -12.39
N ARG A 39 15.14 -18.42 -11.54
CA ARG A 39 13.69 -18.60 -11.58
C ARG A 39 12.92 -17.31 -11.32
N ILE A 40 13.40 -16.45 -10.42
CA ILE A 40 12.79 -15.13 -10.19
C ILE A 40 12.98 -14.21 -11.40
N ASP A 41 14.15 -14.26 -12.05
CA ASP A 41 14.46 -13.47 -13.24
C ASP A 41 13.51 -13.83 -14.40
N GLU A 42 13.22 -15.12 -14.59
CA GLU A 42 12.21 -15.58 -15.57
C GLU A 42 10.82 -15.02 -15.27
N ILE A 43 10.38 -15.07 -14.01
CA ILE A 43 9.09 -14.52 -13.58
C ILE A 43 9.04 -13.00 -13.83
N MET A 44 10.14 -12.29 -13.52
CA MET A 44 10.25 -10.86 -13.76
C MET A 44 10.12 -10.52 -15.24
N SER A 45 10.79 -11.27 -16.12
CA SER A 45 10.70 -11.09 -17.56
C SER A 45 9.29 -11.39 -18.10
N ASN A 46 8.66 -12.47 -17.64
CA ASN A 46 7.35 -12.90 -18.13
C ASN A 46 6.21 -11.94 -17.73
N LEU A 47 6.35 -11.25 -16.60
CA LEU A 47 5.33 -10.36 -16.05
C LEU A 47 5.69 -8.87 -16.19
N ASP A 48 6.78 -8.54 -16.89
CA ASP A 48 7.34 -7.18 -17.02
C ASP A 48 7.53 -6.47 -15.65
N ILE A 49 8.02 -7.22 -14.67
CA ILE A 49 8.27 -6.70 -13.32
C ILE A 49 9.71 -6.20 -13.25
N LYS A 50 9.88 -4.94 -12.84
CA LYS A 50 11.21 -4.30 -12.76
C LYS A 50 11.94 -4.50 -11.43
N ARG A 51 11.24 -4.93 -10.38
CA ARG A 51 11.81 -5.02 -9.03
C ARG A 51 11.56 -6.38 -8.40
N TYR A 52 12.62 -7.02 -7.91
CA TYR A 52 12.54 -8.25 -7.11
C TYR A 52 11.58 -8.13 -5.93
N SER A 53 11.52 -6.96 -5.29
CA SER A 53 10.61 -6.72 -4.16
C SER A 53 9.15 -6.92 -4.51
N ASP A 54 8.75 -6.64 -5.76
CA ASP A 54 7.35 -6.74 -6.17
C ASP A 54 6.97 -8.21 -6.41
N VAL A 55 7.89 -9.01 -6.95
CA VAL A 55 7.72 -10.48 -7.01
C VAL A 55 7.60 -11.08 -5.61
N MET A 56 8.48 -10.67 -4.69
CA MET A 56 8.45 -11.17 -3.31
C MET A 56 7.15 -10.78 -2.58
N ARG A 57 6.65 -9.56 -2.78
CA ARG A 57 5.36 -9.13 -2.22
C ARG A 57 4.20 -9.94 -2.79
N MET A 58 4.22 -10.21 -4.09
CA MET A 58 3.19 -11.01 -4.74
C MET A 58 3.20 -12.45 -4.21
N ALA A 59 4.37 -13.08 -4.11
CA ALA A 59 4.53 -14.41 -3.53
C ALA A 59 4.05 -14.46 -2.06
N LEU A 60 4.41 -13.46 -1.24
CA LEU A 60 3.95 -13.38 0.14
C LEU A 60 2.43 -13.27 0.24
N HIS A 61 1.79 -12.53 -0.65
CA HIS A 61 0.32 -12.43 -0.69
C HIS A 61 -0.34 -13.76 -1.07
N MET A 62 0.28 -14.56 -1.94
CA MET A 62 -0.22 -15.89 -2.29
C MET A 62 -0.13 -16.88 -1.13
N VAL A 63 0.93 -16.79 -0.32
CA VAL A 63 1.15 -17.68 0.84
C VAL A 63 0.34 -17.25 2.05
N ARG A 64 0.19 -15.94 2.26
CA ARG A 64 -0.50 -15.34 3.41
C ARG A 64 -1.47 -14.23 2.97
N PRO A 65 -2.65 -14.61 2.45
CA PRO A 65 -3.66 -13.63 2.01
C PRO A 65 -4.24 -12.80 3.18
N ASP A 66 -4.07 -13.28 4.41
CA ASP A 66 -4.43 -12.61 5.66
C ASP A 66 -3.50 -11.46 6.04
N ILE A 67 -2.24 -11.48 5.58
CA ILE A 67 -1.27 -10.41 5.78
C ILE A 67 -1.41 -9.38 4.66
N GLY A 68 -2.47 -8.57 4.78
CA GLY A 68 -2.86 -7.58 3.78
C GLY A 68 -1.86 -6.43 3.62
N TYR A 69 -0.94 -6.55 2.67
CA TYR A 69 -0.34 -5.40 1.99
C TYR A 69 -1.24 -5.03 0.83
N ARG A 70 -2.17 -4.10 1.08
CA ARG A 70 -3.14 -3.64 0.08
C ARG A 70 -2.38 -2.89 -1.02
N MET A 71 -2.07 -3.56 -2.13
CA MET A 71 -1.61 -2.90 -3.34
C MET A 71 -2.73 -1.95 -3.76
N HIS A 72 -2.49 -0.65 -3.67
CA HIS A 72 -3.31 0.32 -4.37
C HIS A 72 -3.03 0.15 -5.87
N LEU A 73 -3.66 -0.84 -6.50
CA LEU A 73 -3.89 -0.76 -7.94
C LEU A 73 -4.70 0.53 -8.13
N ARG A 74 -4.03 1.57 -8.64
CA ARG A 74 -4.75 2.67 -9.28
C ARG A 74 -5.44 2.01 -10.46
N GLU A 75 -6.75 1.94 -10.39
CA GLU A 75 -7.61 1.62 -11.53
C GLU A 75 -7.13 2.47 -12.71
N MET A 76 -6.54 1.82 -13.71
CA MET A 76 -6.44 2.40 -15.04
C MET A 76 -7.85 2.30 -15.60
N THR A 77 -8.43 3.48 -15.80
CA THR A 77 -9.70 3.79 -16.48
C THR A 77 -10.03 2.89 -17.65
#